data_AF-R9KT96-F1
#
_entry.id   AF-R9KT96-F1
#
_cell.length_a   1.000
_cell.length_b   1.000
_cell.length_c   1.000
_cell.angle_alpha   90.00
_cell.angle_beta   90.00
_cell.angle_gamma   90.00
#
_symmetry.space_group_name_H-M   'P 1'
#
loop_
_entity.id
_entity.type
_entity.pdbx_description
1 polymer ?
#
loop_
_entity_poly.entity_id
_entity_poly.type
_entity_poly.pdbx_seq_one_letter_code
_entity_poly.pdbx_strand_id
1 'polypeptide(L)'
;MDNTLVSARVPRAKKDAGVGVLASLGATTSDLINCAFDYVLSHRELPTALAPSRQSQADFARFVEESTLPIPWGEDAPEGDYRALIRDRRLADYESLA
;
A
#
# COMPACT_ATOMS: atom_id res chain seq x y z
N MET A 1 -37.39 -4.78 -18.96
CA MET A 1 -35.98 -4.40 -18.80
C MET A 1 -35.18 -5.56 -19.34
N ASP A 2 -34.56 -5.38 -20.50
CA ASP A 2 -33.83 -6.44 -21.18
C ASP A 2 -32.43 -6.54 -20.58
N ASN A 3 -32.16 -7.63 -19.86
CA ASN A 3 -30.83 -7.90 -19.30
C ASN A 3 -30.04 -8.75 -20.29
N THR A 4 -28.78 -8.39 -20.51
CA THR A 4 -27.85 -9.14 -21.38
C THR A 4 -26.67 -9.67 -20.57
N LEU A 5 -26.13 -10.82 -20.98
CA LEU A 5 -24.98 -11.43 -20.32
C LEU A 5 -23.67 -10.80 -20.83
N VAL A 6 -22.87 -10.28 -19.91
CA VAL A 6 -21.53 -9.75 -20.20
C VAL A 6 -20.51 -10.85 -19.96
N SER A 7 -19.75 -11.22 -20.99
CA SER A 7 -18.67 -12.20 -20.90
C SER A 7 -17.32 -11.54 -21.19
N ALA A 8 -16.35 -11.73 -20.29
CA ALA A 8 -14.99 -11.20 -20.44
C ALA A 8 -13.97 -12.22 -19.94
N ARG A 9 -12.82 -12.29 -20.61
CA ARG A 9 -11.69 -13.13 -20.15
C ARG A 9 -10.92 -12.40 -19.06
N VAL A 10 -10.85 -13.00 -17.88
CA VAL A 10 -10.15 -12.43 -16.73
C VAL A 10 -9.26 -13.51 -16.11
N PRO A 11 -8.01 -13.20 -15.70
CA PRO A 11 -7.17 -14.13 -14.96
C PRO A 11 -7.88 -14.62 -13.69
N ARG A 12 -7.83 -15.93 -13.43
CA ARG A 12 -8.55 -16.55 -12.30
C ARG A 12 -8.17 -15.94 -10.95
N ALA A 13 -6.88 -15.74 -10.70
CA ALA A 13 -6.39 -15.11 -9.47
C ALA A 13 -6.96 -13.70 -9.26
N LYS A 14 -7.09 -12.92 -10.34
CA LYS A 14 -7.67 -11.57 -10.29
C LYS A 14 -9.16 -11.59 -9.99
N LYS A 15 -9.89 -12.56 -10.57
CA LYS A 15 -11.32 -12.78 -10.27
C LYS A 15 -11.52 -13.15 -8.81
N ASP A 16 -10.78 -14.13 -8.31
CA ASP A 16 -10.96 -14.65 -6.95
C ASP A 16 -10.63 -13.57 -5.90
N ALA A 17 -9.54 -12.81 -6.11
CA ALA A 17 -9.21 -11.66 -5.27
C ALA A 17 -10.29 -10.57 -5.33
N GLY A 18 -10.78 -10.24 -6.53
CA GLY A 18 -11.84 -9.25 -6.72
C GLY A 18 -13.14 -9.63 -6.02
N VAL A 19 -13.55 -10.90 -6.10
CA VAL A 19 -14.73 -11.41 -5.40
C VAL A 19 -14.58 -11.31 -3.88
N GLY A 20 -13.39 -11.58 -3.35
CA GLY A 20 -13.11 -11.39 -1.92
C GLY A 20 -13.30 -9.95 -1.46
N VAL A 21 -12.76 -8.99 -2.22
CA VAL A 21 -12.91 -7.55 -1.91
C VAL A 21 -14.36 -7.09 -2.03
N LEU A 22 -15.07 -7.53 -3.08
CA LEU A 22 -16.48 -7.22 -3.28
C LEU A 22 -17.36 -7.75 -2.15
N ALA A 23 -17.08 -8.96 -1.66
CA ALA A 23 -17.81 -9.53 -0.52
C ALA A 23 -17.63 -8.69 0.75
N SER A 24 -16.43 -8.16 1.02
CA SER A 24 -16.20 -7.24 2.14
C SER A 24 -16.94 -5.92 2.01
N LEU A 25 -17.24 -5.49 0.78
CA LEU A 25 -18.00 -4.28 0.47
C LEU A 25 -19.52 -4.53 0.40
N GLY A 26 -19.96 -5.78 0.53
CA GLY A 26 -21.37 -6.19 0.35
C GLY A 26 -21.88 -6.04 -1.09
N ALA A 27 -20.96 -5.94 -2.06
CA ALA A 27 -21.28 -5.74 -3.48
C ALA A 27 -21.12 -7.04 -4.28
N THR A 28 -21.80 -7.13 -5.42
CA THR A 28 -21.65 -8.26 -6.35
C THR A 28 -20.82 -7.90 -7.57
N THR A 29 -20.36 -8.91 -8.30
CA THR A 29 -19.65 -8.71 -9.58
C THR A 29 -20.52 -7.98 -10.61
N SER A 30 -21.84 -8.18 -10.56
CA SER A 30 -22.78 -7.47 -11.44
C SER A 30 -22.83 -5.98 -11.12
N ASP A 31 -22.85 -5.63 -9.83
CA ASP A 31 -22.84 -4.22 -9.38
C ASP A 31 -21.54 -3.53 -9.79
N LEU A 32 -20.40 -4.23 -9.66
CA LEU A 32 -19.11 -3.73 -10.14
C LEU A 32 -19.14 -3.41 -11.64
N ILE A 33 -19.70 -4.32 -12.45
CA ILE A 33 -19.77 -4.14 -13.92
C ILE A 33 -20.71 -2.99 -14.28
N ASN A 34 -21.88 -2.90 -13.64
CA ASN A 34 -22.83 -1.83 -13.88
C ASN A 34 -22.26 -0.45 -13.49
N CYS A 35 -21.66 -0.34 -12.31
CA CYS A 35 -20.98 0.89 -11.89
C CYS A 35 -19.84 1.28 -12.82
N ALA A 36 -19.09 0.31 -13.36
CA ALA A 36 -18.05 0.59 -14.35
C ALA A 36 -18.64 1.13 -15.67
N PHE A 37 -19.79 0.60 -16.11
CA PHE A 37 -20.50 1.17 -17.26
C PHE A 37 -21.00 2.58 -16.99
N ASP A 38 -21.61 2.83 -15.83
CA ASP A 38 -22.08 4.17 -15.44
C ASP A 38 -20.92 5.18 -15.37
N TYR A 39 -19.77 4.76 -14.88
CA TYR A 39 -18.55 5.58 -14.87
C TYR A 39 -18.11 5.93 -16.29
N VAL A 40 -18.04 4.97 -17.20
CA VAL A 40 -17.65 5.21 -18.60
C VAL A 40 -18.68 6.10 -19.31
N LEU A 41 -19.98 5.92 -19.05
CA LEU A 41 -21.03 6.74 -19.63
C LEU A 41 -20.95 8.20 -19.16
N SER A 42 -20.61 8.43 -17.89
CA SER A 42 -20.53 9.77 -17.29
C SER A 42 -19.20 10.49 -17.59
N HIS A 43 -18.07 9.80 -17.47
CA HIS A 43 -16.73 10.40 -17.58
C HIS A 43 -16.10 10.24 -18.97
N ARG A 44 -16.66 9.38 -19.83
CA ARG A 44 -16.12 9.01 -21.16
C ARG A 44 -14.68 8.47 -21.13
N GLU A 45 -14.24 7.99 -19.98
CA GLU A 45 -12.92 7.43 -19.76
C GLU A 45 -13.04 6.11 -19.03
N LEU A 46 -12.10 5.20 -19.27
CA LEU A 46 -12.01 3.97 -18.50
C LEU A 46 -11.50 4.30 -17.09
N PRO A 47 -12.01 3.64 -16.03
CA PRO A 47 -11.41 3.69 -14.71
C PRO A 47 -9.98 3.15 -14.83
N THR A 48 -9.03 4.05 -15.01
CA THR A 48 -7.62 3.67 -15.15
C THR A 48 -7.19 3.16 -13.80
N ALA A 49 -6.72 1.91 -13.76
CA ALA A 49 -6.13 1.35 -12.57
C ALA A 49 -5.07 2.33 -12.07
N LEU A 50 -5.21 2.79 -10.82
CA LEU A 50 -4.13 3.47 -10.11
C LEU A 50 -2.88 2.65 -10.37
N ALA A 51 -2.00 3.15 -11.24
CA ALA A 51 -0.67 2.59 -11.36
C ALA A 51 -0.14 2.55 -9.94
N PRO A 52 0.41 1.42 -9.45
CA PRO A 52 1.00 1.42 -8.12
C PRO A 52 1.96 2.60 -8.11
N SER A 53 1.69 3.58 -7.26
CA SER A 53 2.48 4.81 -7.22
C SER A 53 3.92 4.34 -7.05
N ARG A 54 4.74 4.55 -8.07
CA ARG A 54 6.15 4.21 -8.01
C ARG A 54 6.67 5.06 -6.86
N GLN A 55 6.88 4.44 -5.70
CA GLN A 55 7.35 5.13 -4.50
C GLN A 55 8.57 5.93 -4.93
N SER A 56 8.52 7.24 -4.74
CA SER A 56 9.59 8.09 -5.26
C SER A 56 10.87 7.73 -4.52
N GLN A 57 12.02 7.96 -5.17
CA GLN A 57 13.31 7.78 -4.49
C GLN A 57 13.39 8.64 -3.22
N ALA A 58 12.70 9.78 -3.20
CA ALA A 58 12.58 10.65 -2.04
C ALA A 58 11.75 10.01 -0.90
N ASP A 59 10.64 9.35 -1.22
CA ASP A 59 9.83 8.63 -0.23
C ASP A 59 10.60 7.47 0.39
N PHE A 60 11.38 6.75 -0.43
CA PHE A 60 12.25 5.69 0.05
C PHE A 60 13.40 6.23 0.92
N ALA A 61 14.03 7.34 0.52
CA ALA A 61 15.10 7.96 1.31
C ALA A 61 14.59 8.42 2.68
N ARG A 62 13.43 9.06 2.72
CA ARG A 62 12.75 9.45 3.97
C ARG A 62 12.46 8.23 4.85
N PHE A 63 11.91 7.16 4.27
CA PHE A 63 11.66 5.92 5.01
C PHE A 63 12.95 5.33 5.59
N VAL A 64 14.04 5.31 4.81
CA VAL A 64 15.34 4.80 5.28
C VAL A 64 15.88 5.67 6.42
N GLU A 65 15.77 6.99 6.33
CA GLU A 65 16.19 7.92 7.38
C GLU A 65 15.37 7.73 8.67
N GLU A 66 14.05 7.59 8.55
CA GLU A 66 13.16 7.36 9.70
C GLU A 66 13.34 5.96 10.33
N SER A 67 13.74 4.96 9.55
CA SER A 67 13.84 3.56 9.99
C SER A 67 15.26 3.08 10.31
N THR A 68 16.30 3.86 9.97
CA THR A 68 17.69 3.47 10.15
C THR A 68 18.38 4.38 11.16
N LEU A 69 19.10 3.76 12.10
CA LEU A 69 19.92 4.50 13.06
C LEU A 69 21.36 4.59 12.56
N PRO A 70 21.94 5.80 12.44
CA PRO A 70 23.35 5.95 12.09
C PRO A 70 24.21 5.49 13.26
N ILE A 71 24.95 4.40 13.05
CA ILE A 71 25.90 3.86 14.03
C ILE A 71 27.28 4.44 13.69
N PRO A 72 27.95 5.14 14.62
CA PRO A 72 29.31 5.62 14.41
C PRO A 72 30.30 4.45 14.49
N TRP A 73 30.71 3.92 13.34
CA TRP A 73 31.69 2.84 13.22
C TRP A 73 33.14 3.36 13.29
N GLY A 74 33.48 4.13 14.32
CA GLY A 74 34.82 4.72 14.54
C GLY A 74 35.67 3.97 15.58
N GLU A 75 36.88 4.46 15.86
CA GLU A 75 37.78 3.89 16.89
C GLU A 75 37.24 4.03 18.33
N ASP A 76 36.30 4.95 18.56
CA ASP A 76 35.52 5.09 19.80
C ASP A 76 34.19 4.28 19.76
N ALA A 77 34.10 3.25 18.92
CA ALA A 77 32.95 2.36 18.94
C ALA A 77 32.87 1.72 20.34
N PRO A 78 31.76 1.88 21.08
CA PRO A 78 31.61 1.28 22.40
C PRO A 78 31.77 -0.23 22.25
N GLU A 79 32.81 -0.77 22.86
CA GLU A 79 33.10 -2.19 22.89
C GLU A 79 32.05 -2.87 23.78
N GLY A 80 30.87 -3.14 23.23
CA GLY A 80 29.84 -3.86 23.96
C GLY A 80 28.43 -3.40 23.68
N ASP A 81 27.69 -4.35 23.11
CA ASP A 81 26.24 -4.48 23.09
C ASP A 81 25.43 -3.41 22.35
N TYR A 82 25.30 -3.65 21.04
CA TYR A 82 24.30 -3.05 20.15
C TYR A 82 22.91 -2.92 20.80
N ARG A 83 22.49 -3.84 21.67
CA ARG A 83 21.17 -3.76 22.33
C ARG A 83 21.05 -2.57 23.28
N ALA A 84 22.11 -2.21 23.98
CA ALA A 84 22.10 -1.06 24.88
C ALA A 84 21.98 0.24 24.07
N LEU A 85 22.73 0.35 22.97
CA LEU A 85 22.69 1.50 22.07
C LEU A 85 21.29 1.74 21.46
N ILE A 86 20.62 0.67 21.03
CA ILE A 86 19.25 0.76 20.50
C ILE A 86 18.25 1.16 21.60
N ARG A 87 18.43 0.66 22.82
CA ARG A 87 17.53 0.94 23.95
C ARG A 87 17.62 2.40 24.39
N ASP A 88 18.83 2.92 24.59
CA ASP A 88 19.04 4.29 25.08
C ASP A 88 18.54 5.32 24.05
N ARG A 89 18.69 5.02 22.75
CA ARG A 89 18.20 5.92 21.70
C ARG A 89 16.69 5.88 21.53
N ARG A 90 16.06 4.70 21.62
CA ARG A 90 14.59 4.59 21.67
C ARG A 90 13.98 5.31 22.87
N LEU A 91 14.69 5.33 24.00
CA LEU A 91 14.28 6.09 25.18
C LEU A 91 14.34 7.60 24.89
N ALA A 92 15.42 8.08 24.27
CA ALA A 92 15.56 9.49 23.88
C ALA A 92 14.49 9.94 22.86
N ASP A 93 14.20 9.11 21.85
CA ASP A 93 13.15 9.40 20.87
C ASP A 93 11.77 9.48 21.56
N TYR A 94 11.48 8.60 22.51
CA TYR A 94 10.26 8.62 23.30
C TYR A 94 10.15 9.85 24.20
N GLU A 95 11.23 10.25 24.86
CA GLU A 95 11.29 11.44 25.70
C GLU A 95 11.15 12.75 24.88
N SER A 96 11.53 12.74 23.60
CA SER A 96 11.35 13.88 22.70
C SER A 96 9.89 14.10 22.24
N LEU A 97 9.01 13.12 22.47
CA LEU A 97 7.58 13.17 22.14
C LEU A 97 6.71 13.65 23.32
N ALA A 98 7.28 13.87 24.51
CA ALA A 98 6.60 14.30 25.73
C ALA A 98 6.69 15.83 25.93
#